data_AF-A0A9D4P465-F1
#
_entry.id   AF-A0A9D4P465-F1
#
_cell.length_a   1.000
_cell.length_b   1.000
_cell.length_c   1.000
_cell.angle_alpha   90.00
_cell.angle_beta   90.00
_cell.angle_gamma   90.00
#
_symmetry.space_group_name_H-M   'P 1'
#
loop_
_entity.id
_entity.type
_entity.pdbx_description
1 polymer ?
#
loop_
_entity_poly.entity_id
_entity_poly.type
_entity_poly.pdbx_seq_one_letter_code
_entity_poly.pdbx_strand_id
1 'polypeptide(L)'
;MKINVITGIASTILWLVWCFINRHHRTHVRKCFLSLLFVNLCLTLELFDFAPIFYTFDAHSIWHLATTFFPFFWYSFLKDEAIFYLVQTSDDETKQKLL
;
A
#
# COMPACT_ATOMS: atom_id res chain seq x y z
N MET A 1 -5.37 19.26 8.31
CA MET A 1 -4.61 18.05 8.71
C MET A 1 -5.46 17.01 9.46
N LYS A 2 -6.25 17.37 10.49
CA LYS A 2 -7.06 16.39 11.28
C LYS A 2 -7.97 15.48 10.44
N ILE A 3 -8.68 16.01 9.45
CA ILE A 3 -9.56 15.21 8.56
C ILE A 3 -8.75 14.24 7.70
N ASN A 4 -7.57 14.65 7.22
CA ASN A 4 -6.66 13.79 6.45
C ASN A 4 -6.16 12.61 7.29
N VAL A 5 -5.83 12.87 8.55
CA VAL A 5 -5.39 11.83 9.49
C VAL A 5 -6.52 10.85 9.79
N ILE A 6 -7.74 11.34 10.07
CA ILE A 6 -8.89 10.48 10.35
C ILE A 6 -9.24 9.60 9.16
N THR A 7 -9.27 10.18 7.95
CA THR A 7 -9.55 9.43 6.72
C THR A 7 -8.46 8.40 6.43
N GLY A 8 -7.17 8.73 6.62
CA GLY A 8 -6.06 7.79 6.49
C GLY A 8 -6.11 6.62 7.48
N ILE A 9 -6.48 6.88 8.74
CA ILE A 9 -6.68 5.84 9.76
C ILE A 9 -7.86 4.93 9.37
N ALA A 10 -8.99 5.52 8.97
CA ALA A 10 -10.16 4.75 8.55
C ALA A 10 -9.84 3.85 7.33
N SER A 11 -9.15 4.38 6.32
CA SER A 11 -8.68 3.60 5.18
C SER A 11 -7.74 2.48 5.59
N THR A 12 -6.79 2.74 6.49
CA THR A 12 -5.86 1.72 7.00
C THR A 12 -6.61 0.57 7.69
N ILE A 13 -7.60 0.89 8.53
CA ILE A 13 -8.41 -0.12 9.24
C ILE A 13 -9.20 -0.96 8.24
N LEU A 14 -9.87 -0.34 7.27
CA LEU A 14 -10.64 -1.05 6.24
C LEU A 14 -9.76 -2.02 5.46
N TRP A 15 -8.57 -1.58 5.04
CA TRP A 15 -7.62 -2.43 4.34
C TRP A 15 -7.04 -3.54 5.22
N LEU A 16 -6.75 -3.28 6.51
CA LEU A 16 -6.32 -4.31 7.45
C LEU A 16 -7.39 -5.38 7.67
N VAL A 17 -8.66 -4.99 7.81
CA VAL A 17 -9.79 -5.92 7.93
C VAL A 17 -9.89 -6.79 6.67
N TRP A 18 -9.79 -6.19 5.48
CA TRP A 18 -9.78 -6.93 4.22
C TRP A 18 -8.59 -7.90 4.13
N CYS A 19 -7.39 -7.43 4.45
CA CYS A 19 -6.16 -8.24 4.48
C CYS A 19 -6.29 -9.41 5.48
N PHE A 20 -6.97 -9.21 6.62
CA PHE A 20 -7.21 -10.24 7.65
C PHE A 20 -8.22 -11.29 7.19
N ILE A 21 -9.32 -10.89 6.56
CA ILE A 21 -10.33 -11.81 6.01
C ILE A 21 -9.73 -12.64 4.87
N ASN A 22 -8.95 -12.01 3.98
CA ASN A 22 -8.33 -12.68 2.83
C ASN A 22 -7.00 -13.38 3.15
N ARG A 23 -6.56 -13.36 4.42
CA ARG A 23 -5.29 -13.91 4.92
C ARG A 23 -5.06 -15.36 4.53
N HIS A 24 -6.14 -16.16 4.52
CA HIS A 24 -6.04 -17.62 4.44
C HIS A 24 -5.90 -18.14 3.00
N HIS A 25 -6.14 -17.29 1.98
CA HIS A 25 -6.21 -17.71 0.58
C HIS A 25 -5.10 -17.12 -0.34
N ARG A 26 -4.27 -16.20 0.16
CA ARG A 26 -3.49 -15.29 -0.71
C ARG A 26 -2.07 -15.01 -0.23
N THR A 27 -1.07 -15.45 -0.99
CA THR A 27 0.35 -15.08 -0.80
C THR A 27 0.59 -13.56 -0.98
N HIS A 28 -0.32 -12.86 -1.69
CA HIS A 28 -0.25 -11.42 -1.97
C HIS A 28 -0.62 -10.52 -0.77
N VAL A 29 -1.16 -11.09 0.31
CA VAL A 29 -1.50 -10.35 1.55
C VAL A 29 -0.26 -9.68 2.16
N ARG A 30 0.94 -10.26 1.95
CA ARG A 30 2.21 -9.63 2.37
C ARG A 30 2.47 -8.30 1.65
N LYS A 31 2.06 -8.17 0.37
CA LYS A 31 2.20 -6.93 -0.40
C LYS A 31 1.21 -5.86 0.08
N CYS A 32 -0.04 -6.24 0.37
CA CYS A 32 -1.05 -5.38 1.00
C CYS A 32 -0.54 -4.89 2.37
N PHE A 33 -0.03 -5.77 3.22
CA PHE A 33 0.56 -5.38 4.51
C PHE A 33 1.77 -4.43 4.35
N LEU A 34 2.67 -4.70 3.40
CA LEU A 34 3.81 -3.82 3.12
C LEU A 34 3.36 -2.42 2.71
N SER A 35 2.34 -2.34 1.84
CA SER A 35 1.79 -1.06 1.39
C SER A 35 1.15 -0.28 2.54
N LEU A 36 0.44 -0.96 3.45
CA LEU A 36 -0.15 -0.35 4.65
C LEU A 36 0.93 0.16 5.61
N LEU A 37 1.97 -0.63 5.86
CA LEU A 37 3.11 -0.22 6.68
C LEU A 37 3.78 1.03 6.08
N PHE A 38 3.98 1.03 4.76
CA PHE A 38 4.62 2.13 4.04
C PHE A 38 3.81 3.43 4.11
N VAL A 39 2.48 3.36 3.94
CA VAL A 39 1.58 4.53 4.07
C VAL A 39 1.58 5.07 5.48
N ASN A 40 1.52 4.20 6.49
CA ASN A 40 1.54 4.63 7.89
C ASN A 40 2.89 5.25 8.28
N LEU A 41 3.99 4.76 7.74
CA LEU A 41 5.31 5.37 7.91
C LEU A 41 5.37 6.77 7.30
N CYS A 42 4.86 6.95 6.08
CA CYS A 42 4.76 8.27 5.44
C CYS A 42 3.91 9.23 6.28
N LEU A 43 2.73 8.79 6.76
CA LEU A 43 1.86 9.62 7.59
C LEU A 43 2.54 10.03 8.92
N THR A 44 3.32 9.14 9.52
CA THR A 44 4.05 9.44 10.76
C THR A 44 5.12 10.51 10.52
N LEU A 45 5.80 10.48 9.37
CA LEU A 45 6.76 11.52 8.98
C LEU A 45 6.09 12.90 8.82
N GLU A 46 4.87 12.94 8.26
CA GLU A 46 4.10 14.19 8.14
C GLU A 46 3.68 14.75 9.51
N LEU A 47 3.35 13.87 10.46
CA LEU A 47 2.90 14.27 11.81
C LEU A 47 4.03 14.63 12.78
N PHE A 48 5.22 14.05 12.61
CA PHE A 48 6.33 14.22 13.56
C PHE A 48 7.05 15.57 13.37
N ASP A 49 6.97 16.16 12.17
CA ASP A 49 7.44 17.51 11.82
C ASP A 49 8.73 17.93 12.56
N PHE A 50 9.80 17.16 12.38
CA PHE A 50 11.08 17.41 13.05
C PHE A 50 11.92 18.47 12.34
N ALA A 51 12.70 19.22 13.13
CA ALA A 51 13.66 20.20 12.64
C ALA A 51 14.71 19.53 11.72
N PRO A 52 15.16 20.21 10.65
CA PRO A 52 15.96 19.60 9.59
C PRO A 52 17.23 18.93 10.14
N ILE A 53 17.40 17.66 9.80
CA ILE A 53 18.59 16.87 10.14
C ILE A 53 19.72 17.35 9.21
N PHE A 54 20.88 17.65 9.80
CA PHE A 54 22.04 18.23 9.10
C PHE A 54 21.73 19.53 8.33
N TYR A 55 20.69 20.29 8.71
CA TYR A 55 20.22 21.48 7.98
C TYR A 55 19.89 21.23 6.49
N THR A 56 19.75 19.97 6.09
CA THR A 56 19.61 19.57 4.68
C THR A 56 18.32 18.79 4.42
N PHE A 57 17.92 17.90 5.34
CA PHE A 57 16.72 17.06 5.18
C PHE A 57 15.73 17.35 6.30
N ASP A 58 14.59 17.93 5.97
CA ASP A 58 13.44 18.06 6.87
C ASP A 58 12.49 16.86 6.75
N ALA A 59 11.54 16.77 7.68
CA ALA A 59 10.52 15.73 7.66
C ALA A 59 9.71 15.74 6.34
N HIS A 60 9.49 16.92 5.77
CA HIS A 60 8.67 17.12 4.58
C HIS A 60 9.34 16.62 3.30
N SER A 61 10.64 16.85 3.09
CA SER A 61 11.39 16.34 1.94
C SER A 61 11.48 14.81 1.94
N ILE A 62 11.67 14.20 3.12
CA ILE A 62 11.67 12.75 3.27
C ILE A 62 10.27 12.17 3.01
N TRP A 63 9.21 12.89 3.39
CA TRP A 63 7.84 12.52 3.05
C TRP A 63 7.59 12.50 1.54
N HIS A 64 8.02 13.53 0.80
CA HIS A 64 7.92 13.57 -0.68
C HIS A 64 8.72 12.43 -1.34
N LEU A 65 9.91 12.15 -0.83
CA LEU A 65 10.73 11.03 -1.32
C LEU A 65 10.02 9.69 -1.11
N ALA A 66 9.51 9.43 0.10
CA ALA A 66 8.85 8.18 0.43
C ALA A 66 7.57 7.98 -0.41
N THR A 67 6.71 9.00 -0.48
CA THR A 67 5.46 8.94 -1.25
C THR A 67 5.68 8.70 -2.75
N THR A 68 6.83 9.10 -3.31
CA THR A 68 7.19 8.81 -4.71
C THR A 68 7.30 7.30 -5.00
N PHE A 69 7.74 6.50 -4.03
CA PHE A 69 7.88 5.05 -4.21
C PHE A 69 6.58 4.26 -3.99
N PHE A 70 5.62 4.84 -3.26
CA PHE A 70 4.36 4.18 -2.91
C PHE A 70 3.57 3.66 -4.14
N PRO A 71 3.38 4.45 -5.22
CA PRO A 71 2.64 3.99 -6.40
C PRO A 71 3.18 2.70 -7.03
N PHE A 72 4.49 2.47 -6.99
CA PHE A 72 5.09 1.26 -7.54
C PHE A 72 4.69 0.01 -6.75
N PHE A 73 4.70 0.09 -5.41
CA PHE A 73 4.23 -0.99 -4.55
C PHE A 73 2.73 -1.26 -4.74
N TRP A 74 1.93 -0.19 -4.80
CA TRP A 74 0.50 -0.29 -5.02
C TRP A 74 0.15 -0.90 -6.37
N TYR A 75 0.86 -0.48 -7.43
CA TYR A 75 0.68 -1.01 -8.77
C TYR A 75 1.02 -2.51 -8.84
N SER A 76 2.11 -2.95 -8.20
CA SER A 76 2.45 -4.38 -8.14
C SER A 76 1.35 -5.21 -7.48
N PHE A 77 0.75 -4.70 -6.40
CA PHE A 77 -0.38 -5.35 -5.74
C PHE A 77 -1.62 -5.40 -6.63
N LEU A 78 -2.01 -4.28 -7.25
CA LEU A 78 -3.17 -4.22 -8.14
C LEU A 78 -3.02 -5.14 -9.36
N LYS A 79 -1.82 -5.21 -9.94
CA LYS A 79 -1.53 -6.11 -11.07
C LYS A 79 -1.76 -7.56 -10.68
N ASP A 80 -1.25 -7.99 -9.52
CA ASP A 80 -1.42 -9.36 -9.04
C ASP A 80 -2.90 -9.69 -8.79
N GLU A 81 -3.66 -8.78 -8.17
CA GLU A 81 -5.10 -8.95 -7.95
C GLU A 81 -5.85 -9.03 -9.28
N ALA A 82 -5.55 -8.16 -10.24
CA ALA A 82 -6.19 -8.18 -11.56
C ALA A 82 -5.92 -9.49 -12.31
N ILE A 83 -4.68 -9.98 -12.30
CA ILE A 83 -4.33 -11.27 -12.90
C ILE A 83 -5.11 -12.39 -12.22
N PHE A 84 -5.20 -12.36 -10.89
CA PHE A 84 -5.93 -13.37 -10.17
C PHE A 84 -7.42 -13.42 -10.56
N TYR A 85 -8.08 -12.26 -10.59
CA TYR A 85 -9.48 -12.19 -11.00
C TYR A 85 -9.68 -12.69 -12.42
N LEU A 86 -8.79 -12.32 -13.35
CA LEU A 86 -8.83 -12.80 -14.72
C LEU A 86 -8.73 -14.33 -14.78
N VAL A 87 -7.75 -14.93 -14.11
CA VAL A 87 -7.56 -16.40 -14.06
C VAL A 87 -8.77 -17.13 -13.46
N GLN A 88 -9.43 -16.54 -12.46
CA GLN A 88 -10.64 -17.12 -11.88
C GLN A 88 -11.84 -17.06 -12.84
N THR A 89 -11.98 -15.97 -13.61
CA THR A 89 -13.12 -15.78 -14.53
C THR A 89 -12.91 -16.38 -15.92
N SER A 90 -11.68 -16.77 -16.26
CA SER A 90 -11.34 -17.21 -17.60
C SER A 90 -11.48 -18.72 -17.79
N ASP A 91 -12.01 -19.14 -18.94
CA ASP A 91 -12.05 -20.55 -19.37
C ASP A 91 -10.65 -21.18 -19.39
N ASP A 92 -10.58 -22.51 -19.28
CA ASP A 92 -9.32 -23.25 -19.09
C ASP A 92 -8.29 -23.02 -20.21
N GLU A 93 -8.71 -22.72 -21.45
CA GLU A 93 -7.80 -22.32 -22.54
C GLU A 93 -7.07 -20.99 -22.27
N THR A 94 -7.73 -20.05 -21.60
CA THR A 94 -7.19 -18.72 -21.33
C THR A 94 -6.26 -18.74 -20.12
N LYS A 95 -6.56 -19.57 -19.11
CA LYS A 95 -5.67 -19.79 -17.95
C LYS A 95 -4.27 -20.24 -18.36
N GLN A 96 -4.17 -21.08 -19.39
CA GLN A 96 -2.90 -21.64 -19.85
C GLN A 96 -2.01 -20.62 -20.57
N LYS A 97 -2.57 -19.50 -21.06
CA LYS A 97 -1.81 -18.38 -21.66
C LYS A 97 -1.38 -17.32 -20.64
N LEU A 98 -1.96 -17.32 -19.44
CA LEU A 98 -1.74 -16.32 -18.39
C LEU A 98 -0.74 -16.78 -17.31
N LEU A 99 -0.48 -18.08 -17.21
CA LEU A 99 0.55 -18.70 -16.37
C LEU A 99 1.88 -18.80 -17.12
#